data_AF-A0A960AE89-F1
#
_entry.id   AF-A0A960AE89-F1
#
_cell.length_a   1.000
_cell.length_b   1.000
_cell.length_c   1.000
_cell.angle_alpha   90.00
_cell.angle_beta   90.00
_cell.angle_gamma   90.00
#
_symmetry.space_group_name_H-M   'P 1'
#
loop_
_entity.id
_entity.type
_entity.pdbx_description
1 polymer ?
#
loop_
_entity_poly.entity_id
_entity_poly.type
_entity_poly.pdbx_seq_one_letter_code
_entity_poly.pdbx_strand_id
1 'polypeptide(L)'
;MSAHRCLTSEDIESAIALGADYVEIDVQRTADGSLVLHHDPVDVPSLELLRYDEALGLIAGRARVHLDLKFHGHEVEAVALAVERLGTDHMLVTTGHDDGVRSVRDWADASG
;
A
#
# COMPACT_ATOMS: atom_id res chain seq x y z
N MET A 1 -17.32 -3.88 -1.96
CA MET A 1 -17.15 -2.42 -1.82
C MET A 1 -15.73 -2.16 -1.36
N SER A 2 -14.98 -1.32 -2.08
CA SER A 2 -13.67 -0.83 -1.65
C SER A 2 -13.81 0.57 -1.07
N ALA A 3 -13.14 0.86 0.04
CA ALA A 3 -12.96 2.23 0.55
C ALA A 3 -11.69 2.81 -0.06
N HIS A 4 -11.75 4.04 -0.58
CA HIS A 4 -10.66 4.64 -1.37
C HIS A 4 -9.98 5.78 -0.64
N ARG A 5 -8.67 5.92 -0.89
CA ARG A 5 -7.78 6.94 -0.33
C ARG A 5 -7.83 6.97 1.20
N CYS A 6 -7.65 5.82 1.82
CA CYS A 6 -7.55 5.72 3.28
C CYS A 6 -6.14 6.14 3.71
N LEU A 7 -5.87 7.45 3.78
CA LEU A 7 -4.51 7.98 3.97
C LEU A 7 -4.14 8.23 5.44
N THR A 8 -5.11 8.12 6.35
CA THR A 8 -4.91 8.27 7.79
C THR A 8 -5.34 7.02 8.54
N SER A 9 -4.93 6.91 9.80
CA SER A 9 -5.40 5.83 10.68
C SER A 9 -6.92 5.89 10.88
N GLU A 10 -7.49 7.09 10.98
CA GLU A 10 -8.93 7.31 11.13
C GLU A 10 -9.71 6.83 9.91
N ASP A 11 -9.21 7.09 8.70
CA ASP A 11 -9.84 6.61 7.46
C ASP A 11 -9.83 5.08 7.39
N ILE A 12 -8.69 4.46 7.72
CA ILE A 12 -8.54 2.99 7.75
C ILE A 12 -9.51 2.38 8.77
N GLU A 13 -9.53 2.90 9.99
CA GLU A 13 -10.42 2.43 11.06
C GLU A 13 -11.89 2.57 10.67
N SER A 14 -12.27 3.69 10.06
CA SER A 14 -13.61 3.95 9.56
C SER A 14 -14.00 2.96 8.46
N ALA A 15 -13.12 2.72 7.49
CA ALA A 15 -13.35 1.76 6.41
C ALA A 15 -13.57 0.33 6.94
N ILE A 16 -12.75 -0.10 7.91
CA ILE A 16 -12.89 -1.40 8.57
C ILE A 16 -14.22 -1.47 9.35
N ALA A 17 -14.55 -0.43 10.11
CA ALA A 17 -15.78 -0.39 10.92
C ALA A 17 -17.06 -0.42 10.05
N LEU A 18 -17.01 0.14 8.85
CA LEU A 18 -18.09 0.10 7.86
C LEU A 18 -18.16 -1.23 7.09
N GLY A 19 -17.21 -2.14 7.30
CA GLY A 19 -17.18 -3.44 6.64
C GLY A 19 -16.78 -3.40 5.17
N ALA A 20 -15.87 -2.48 4.79
CA ALA A 20 -15.33 -2.46 3.44
C ALA A 20 -14.60 -3.79 3.12
N ASP A 21 -14.82 -4.32 1.91
CA ASP A 21 -14.16 -5.55 1.46
C ASP A 21 -12.66 -5.32 1.25
N TYR A 22 -12.30 -4.12 0.80
CA TYR A 22 -10.93 -3.65 0.62
C TYR A 22 -10.75 -2.26 1.24
N VAL A 23 -9.62 -2.07 1.90
CA VAL A 23 -9.09 -0.76 2.28
C VAL A 23 -8.04 -0.40 1.24
N GLU A 24 -8.33 0.59 0.39
CA GLU A 24 -7.38 1.10 -0.59
C GLU A 24 -6.54 2.23 0.02
N ILE A 25 -5.23 2.09 -0.14
CA ILE A 25 -4.22 3.04 0.33
C ILE A 25 -3.28 3.42 -0.80
N ASP A 26 -3.05 4.72 -0.94
CA ASP A 26 -2.02 5.24 -1.85
C ASP A 26 -0.66 5.19 -1.16
N VAL A 27 0.28 4.42 -1.71
CA VAL A 27 1.63 4.32 -1.16
C VAL A 27 2.58 5.20 -1.98
N GLN A 28 3.27 6.11 -1.29
CA GLN A 28 4.26 6.99 -1.88
C GLN A 28 5.65 6.74 -1.28
N ARG A 29 6.68 6.95 -2.10
CA ARG A 29 8.08 6.87 -1.68
C ARG A 29 8.68 8.27 -1.61
N THR A 30 9.19 8.63 -0.45
CA THR A 30 9.81 9.93 -0.20
C THR A 30 11.26 9.97 -0.71
N ALA A 31 11.84 11.17 -0.78
CA ALA A 31 13.22 11.35 -1.28
C ALA A 31 14.28 10.59 -0.46
N ASP A 32 14.05 10.39 0.84
CA ASP A 32 14.91 9.59 1.73
C ASP A 32 14.64 8.07 1.63
N GLY A 33 13.69 7.66 0.78
CA GLY A 33 13.31 6.27 0.53
C GLY A 33 12.29 5.69 1.50
N SER A 34 11.76 6.48 2.44
CA SER A 34 10.67 6.03 3.32
C SER A 34 9.37 5.82 2.52
N LEU A 35 8.54 4.87 2.97
CA LEU A 35 7.20 4.62 2.42
C LEU A 35 6.13 5.21 3.35
N VAL A 36 5.24 6.01 2.78
CA VAL A 36 4.19 6.75 3.50
C VAL A 36 2.87 6.66 2.74
N LEU A 37 1.75 6.93 3.42
CA LEU A 37 0.46 7.08 2.77
C LEU A 37 0.29 8.48 2.21
N HIS A 38 0.25 8.60 0.89
CA HIS A 38 0.02 9.86 0.19
C HIS A 38 -0.28 9.59 -1.29
N HIS A 39 -1.19 10.37 -1.88
CA HIS A 39 -1.54 10.20 -3.28
C HIS A 39 -0.58 10.94 -4.24
N ASP A 40 -0.33 12.21 -3.98
CA ASP A 40 0.44 13.06 -4.88
C ASP A 40 1.96 12.87 -4.66
N PRO A 41 2.82 13.35 -5.57
CA PRO A 41 4.26 13.35 -5.35
C PRO A 41 4.64 14.07 -4.05
N VAL A 42 5.58 13.48 -3.29
CA VAL A 42 6.04 14.02 -2.00
C VAL A 42 7.51 14.43 -2.17
N ASP A 43 7.76 15.73 -2.21
CA ASP A 43 9.14 16.26 -2.32
C ASP A 43 9.91 16.16 -0.99
N VAL A 44 9.21 16.11 0.15
CA VAL A 44 9.75 15.92 1.50
C VAL A 44 8.70 15.23 2.39
N PRO A 45 9.05 14.20 3.19
CA PRO A 45 8.10 13.63 4.15
C PRO A 45 7.67 14.71 5.13
N SER A 46 6.36 14.90 5.33
CA SER A 46 5.91 15.52 6.57
C SER A 46 5.97 14.46 7.67
N LEU A 47 6.40 14.83 8.87
CA LEU A 47 6.32 13.96 10.06
C LEU A 47 4.87 13.57 10.42
N GLU A 48 3.89 14.09 9.67
CA GLU A 48 2.46 13.93 9.90
C GLU A 48 1.84 12.85 8.99
N LEU A 49 2.56 12.37 7.97
CA LEU A 49 2.05 11.28 7.11
C LEU A 49 2.14 9.94 7.83
N LEU A 50 1.07 9.15 7.72
CA LEU A 50 1.05 7.79 8.24
C LEU A 50 2.08 6.94 7.50
N ARG A 51 2.93 6.22 8.24
CA ARG A 51 3.92 5.35 7.61
C ARG A 51 3.24 4.13 7.03
N TYR A 52 3.74 3.67 5.89
CA TYR A 52 3.18 2.49 5.21
C TYR A 52 3.17 1.24 6.10
N ASP A 53 4.26 0.97 6.83
CA ASP A 53 4.35 -0.18 7.75
C ASP A 53 3.33 -0.12 8.89
N GLU A 54 3.05 1.10 9.39
CA GLU A 54 2.02 1.32 10.42
C GLU A 54 0.62 1.07 9.86
N ALA A 55 0.34 1.53 8.63
CA ALA A 55 -0.92 1.27 7.95
C ALA A 55 -1.17 -0.22 7.71
N LEU A 56 -0.16 -0.98 7.27
CA LEU A 56 -0.24 -2.44 7.15
C LEU A 56 -0.59 -3.08 8.50
N GLY A 57 0.03 -2.62 9.59
CA GLY A 57 -0.27 -3.07 10.95
C GLY A 57 -1.73 -2.83 11.36
N LEU A 58 -2.33 -1.69 10.98
CA LEU A 58 -3.74 -1.39 11.24
C LEU A 58 -4.71 -2.29 10.47
N ILE A 59 -4.33 -2.73 9.26
CA ILE A 59 -5.16 -3.54 8.36
C ILE A 59 -5.02 -5.05 8.64
N ALA A 60 -3.86 -5.49 9.15
CA ALA A 60 -3.51 -6.89 9.35
C ALA A 60 -4.59 -7.70 10.07
N GLY A 61 -5.08 -8.75 9.40
CA GLY A 61 -6.11 -9.66 9.94
C GLY A 61 -7.51 -9.04 10.07
N ARG A 62 -7.73 -7.81 9.60
CA ARG A 62 -9.00 -7.07 9.79
C ARG A 62 -9.72 -6.77 8.49
N ALA A 63 -8.98 -6.53 7.40
CA ALA A 63 -9.54 -6.30 6.07
C ALA A 63 -8.54 -6.71 4.98
N ARG A 64 -9.02 -6.78 3.72
CA ARG A 64 -8.13 -6.92 2.56
C ARG A 64 -7.57 -5.56 2.19
N VAL A 65 -6.37 -5.54 1.61
CA VAL A 65 -5.73 -4.29 1.17
C VAL A 65 -5.74 -4.17 -0.34
N HIS A 66 -6.02 -2.97 -0.83
CA HIS A 66 -5.71 -2.58 -2.21
C HIS A 66 -4.57 -1.55 -2.14
N LEU A 67 -3.38 -1.96 -2.57
CA LEU A 67 -2.21 -1.09 -2.65
C LEU A 67 -2.20 -0.35 -3.99
N ASP A 68 -2.29 0.97 -3.98
CA ASP A 68 -2.08 1.81 -5.15
C ASP A 68 -0.70 2.49 -5.06
N LEU A 69 0.27 2.00 -5.83
CA LEU A 69 1.64 2.48 -5.79
C LEU A 69 1.79 3.75 -6.64
N LYS A 70 2.13 4.87 -5.99
CA LYS A 70 2.22 6.22 -6.59
C LYS A 70 3.62 6.67 -6.96
N PHE A 71 4.56 5.74 -6.95
CA PHE A 71 5.95 5.96 -7.34
C PHE A 71 6.37 4.98 -8.43
N HIS A 72 7.53 5.27 -9.02
CA HIS A 72 8.20 4.41 -10.00
C HIS A 72 9.53 3.90 -9.43
N GLY A 73 9.77 2.60 -9.57
CA GLY A 73 10.94 1.93 -9.03
C GLY A 73 10.78 1.60 -7.54
N HIS A 74 11.15 0.38 -7.15
CA HIS A 74 10.97 -0.20 -5.81
C HIS A 74 9.57 -0.74 -5.49
N GLU A 75 8.73 -0.96 -6.50
CA GLU A 75 7.38 -1.52 -6.33
C GLU A 75 7.45 -2.92 -5.71
N VAL A 76 8.42 -3.73 -6.12
CA VAL A 76 8.64 -5.08 -5.60
C VAL A 76 8.91 -5.04 -4.11
N GLU A 77 9.77 -4.15 -3.63
CA GLU A 77 10.11 -4.02 -2.22
C GLU A 77 8.90 -3.61 -1.37
N ALA A 78 8.06 -2.68 -1.87
CA ALA A 78 6.84 -2.28 -1.17
C ALA A 78 5.81 -3.42 -1.09
N VAL A 79 5.67 -4.19 -2.17
CA VAL A 79 4.77 -5.36 -2.20
C VAL A 79 5.31 -6.50 -1.35
N ALA A 80 6.62 -6.76 -1.38
CA ALA A 80 7.26 -7.79 -0.56
C ALA A 80 7.04 -7.53 0.94
N LEU A 81 7.17 -6.27 1.39
CA LEU A 81 6.84 -5.89 2.75
C LEU A 81 5.36 -6.13 3.08
N ALA A 82 4.45 -5.83 2.14
CA ALA A 82 3.03 -6.11 2.33
C ALA A 82 2.75 -7.60 2.50
N VAL A 83 3.38 -8.43 1.65
CA VAL A 83 3.28 -9.89 1.72
C VAL A 83 3.80 -10.41 3.06
N GLU A 84 4.93 -9.89 3.53
CA GLU A 84 5.50 -10.27 4.83
C GLU A 84 4.52 -9.94 5.98
N ARG A 85 3.87 -8.78 5.93
CA ARG A 85 2.98 -8.30 7.00
C ARG A 85 1.57 -8.91 6.96
N LEU A 86 1.02 -9.14 5.77
CA LEU A 86 -0.40 -9.47 5.57
C LEU A 86 -0.64 -10.86 4.98
N GLY A 87 0.39 -11.49 4.40
CA GLY A 87 0.23 -12.64 3.53
C GLY A 87 -0.30 -12.27 2.14
N THR A 88 -0.51 -13.27 1.29
CA THR A 88 -0.85 -13.10 -0.14
C THR A 88 -2.35 -13.20 -0.44
N ASP A 89 -3.14 -13.88 0.40
CA ASP A 89 -4.52 -14.27 0.09
C ASP A 89 -5.51 -13.09 0.00
N HIS A 90 -5.11 -11.91 0.46
CA HIS A 90 -6.01 -10.78 0.73
C HIS A 90 -5.47 -9.43 0.25
N MET A 91 -4.73 -9.43 -0.87
CA MET A 91 -4.14 -8.22 -1.44
C MET A 91 -4.45 -8.04 -2.93
N LEU A 92 -4.70 -6.80 -3.33
CA LEU A 92 -4.67 -6.32 -4.70
C LEU A 92 -3.58 -5.25 -4.80
N VAL A 93 -2.76 -5.29 -5.86
CA VAL A 93 -1.73 -4.28 -6.13
C VAL A 93 -2.01 -3.62 -7.47
N THR A 94 -2.01 -2.29 -7.50
CA THR A 94 -2.08 -1.48 -8.71
C THR A 94 -0.94 -0.47 -8.73
N THR A 95 -0.52 -0.07 -9.93
CA THR A 95 0.46 0.99 -10.15
C THR A 95 0.14 1.67 -11.48
N GLY A 96 0.53 2.94 -11.60
CA GLY A 96 0.43 3.70 -12.86
C GLY A 96 1.51 3.34 -13.89
N HIS A 97 2.44 2.45 -13.55
CA HIS A 97 3.62 2.15 -14.37
C HIS A 97 3.59 0.71 -14.92
N ASP A 98 3.53 0.58 -16.26
CA ASP A 98 3.46 -0.71 -16.96
C ASP A 98 4.63 -1.66 -16.64
N ASP A 99 5.83 -1.11 -16.49
CA ASP A 99 7.02 -1.86 -16.07
C ASP A 99 6.96 -2.25 -14.60
N GLY A 100 6.43 -1.40 -13.73
CA GLY A 100 6.10 -1.75 -12.34
C GLY A 100 5.17 -2.97 -12.24
N VAL A 101 4.10 -3.02 -13.05
CA VAL A 101 3.21 -4.19 -13.12
C VAL A 101 3.99 -5.46 -13.50
N ARG A 102 4.85 -5.37 -14.54
CA ARG A 102 5.67 -6.50 -14.97
C ARG A 102 6.65 -6.93 -13.89
N SER A 103 7.33 -6.00 -13.25
CA SER A 103 8.30 -6.29 -12.19
C SER A 103 7.68 -6.98 -10.99
N VAL A 104 6.51 -6.51 -10.51
CA VAL A 104 5.80 -7.15 -9.41
C VAL A 104 5.31 -8.55 -9.80
N ARG A 105 4.77 -8.73 -11.00
CA ARG A 105 4.33 -10.04 -11.49
C ARG A 105 5.49 -11.01 -11.61
N ASP A 106 6.57 -10.61 -12.28
CA ASP A 106 7.73 -11.48 -12.52
C ASP A 106 8.41 -11.86 -11.19
N TRP A 107 8.42 -10.95 -10.20
CA TRP A 107 8.86 -11.26 -8.84
C TRP A 107 7.93 -12.24 -8.13
N ALA A 108 6.62 -12.08 -8.23
CA ALA A 108 5.65 -12.99 -7.62
C ALA A 108 5.78 -14.41 -8.20
N ASP A 109 5.87 -14.53 -9.53
CA ASP A 109 6.07 -15.82 -10.21
C ASP A 109 7.37 -16.53 -9.76
N ALA A 110 8.42 -15.75 -9.44
CA ALA A 110 9.69 -16.28 -8.96
C ALA A 110 9.68 -16.63 -7.46
N SER A 111 8.79 -16.03 -6.67
CA SER A 111 8.77 -16.13 -5.20
C SER A 111 7.82 -17.22 -4.67
N GLY A 112 6.91 -17.72 -5.52
CA GLY A 112 5.94 -18.77 -5.18
C GLY A 112 4.68 -18.25 -4.51
#